data_AF-A0AAU3BFC1-F1
#
_entry.id   AF-A0AAU3BFC1-F1
#
_cell.length_a   1.000
_cell.length_b   1.000
_cell.length_c   1.000
_cell.angle_alpha   90.00
_cell.angle_beta   90.00
_cell.angle_gamma   90.00
#
_symmetry.space_group_name_H-M   'P 1'
#
loop_
_entity.id
_entity.type
_entity.pdbx_description
1 polymer ?
#
loop_
_entity_poly.entity_id
_entity_poly.type
_entity_poly.pdbx_seq_one_letter_code
_entity_poly.pdbx_strand_id
1 'polypeptide(L)'
;MSEPLLHLTERSLWDAARASGTFEMSTRGRTLQEEGFIHCSLRHQLPAVAAMLYGSYTGPDELVVLVVDAERLDVPVRFEAMAPGGEEFPHIYGPIPADAVADVEVWDRGGAASA
;
A
#
# COMPACT_ATOMS: atom_id res chain seq x y z
N MET A 1 -7.74 18.99 -0.59
CA MET A 1 -7.03 17.87 0.05
C MET A 1 -7.80 16.63 -0.32
N SER A 2 -7.28 15.89 -1.29
CA SER A 2 -7.81 14.59 -1.68
C SER A 2 -7.58 13.58 -0.56
N GLU A 3 -8.41 12.53 -0.50
CA GLU A 3 -8.18 11.43 0.44
C GLU A 3 -6.87 10.70 0.07
N PRO A 4 -5.97 10.42 1.04
CA PRO A 4 -4.72 9.75 0.75
C PRO A 4 -4.94 8.29 0.34
N LEU A 5 -4.07 7.79 -0.54
CA LEU A 5 -4.06 6.39 -0.97
C LEU A 5 -3.09 5.62 -0.07
N LEU A 6 -3.50 4.44 0.38
CA LEU A 6 -2.76 3.69 1.39
C LEU A 6 -2.21 2.39 0.80
N HIS A 7 -0.93 2.11 1.00
CA HIS A 7 -0.31 0.85 0.55
C HIS A 7 0.35 0.14 1.74
N LEU A 8 -0.04 -1.11 2.00
CA LEU A 8 0.51 -1.93 3.09
C LEU A 8 1.67 -2.80 2.58
N THR A 9 2.86 -2.62 3.16
CA THR A 9 4.09 -3.29 2.74
C THR A 9 5.00 -3.61 3.92
N GLU A 10 6.00 -4.45 3.71
CA GLU A 10 7.12 -4.66 4.60
C GLU A 10 8.04 -3.42 4.67
N ARG A 11 8.48 -3.06 5.88
CA ARG A 11 9.33 -1.89 6.12
C ARG A 11 10.62 -1.92 5.29
N SER A 12 11.27 -3.07 5.16
CA SER A 12 12.50 -3.17 4.37
C SER A 12 12.29 -2.81 2.89
N LEU A 13 11.11 -3.11 2.32
CA LEU A 13 10.78 -2.75 0.94
C LEU A 13 10.60 -1.23 0.80
N TRP A 14 9.95 -0.60 1.78
CA TRP A 14 9.87 0.86 1.82
C TRP A 14 11.23 1.52 2.00
N ASP A 15 12.07 1.04 2.92
CA ASP A 15 13.39 1.62 3.16
C ASP A 15 14.29 1.52 1.92
N ALA A 16 14.20 0.40 1.18
CA ALA A 16 14.88 0.23 -0.11
C ALA A 16 14.36 1.22 -1.16
N ALA A 17 13.04 1.37 -1.28
CA ALA A 17 12.40 2.31 -2.21
C ALA A 17 12.74 3.78 -1.89
N ARG A 18 12.83 4.13 -0.61
CA ARG A 18 13.27 5.45 -0.17
C ARG A 18 14.70 5.74 -0.59
N ALA A 19 15.57 4.71 -0.58
CA ALA A 19 16.96 4.85 -1.02
C ALA A 19 17.10 4.92 -2.55
N SER A 20 16.27 4.19 -3.31
CA SER A 20 16.28 4.20 -4.79
C SER A 20 15.50 5.38 -5.39
N GLY A 21 14.57 5.96 -4.63
CA GLY A 21 13.71 7.09 -5.04
C GLY A 21 12.32 6.70 -5.53
N THR A 22 12.04 5.41 -5.74
CA THR A 22 10.74 4.91 -6.20
C THR A 22 10.37 3.58 -5.54
N PHE A 23 9.08 3.41 -5.24
CA PHE A 23 8.50 2.16 -4.77
C PHE A 23 7.78 1.45 -5.92
N GLU A 24 8.11 0.18 -6.14
CA GLU A 24 7.67 -0.61 -7.31
C GLU A 24 7.04 -1.95 -6.93
N MET A 25 6.66 -2.16 -5.66
CA MET A 25 5.91 -3.36 -5.28
C MET A 25 4.42 -3.13 -5.50
N SER A 26 3.75 -4.06 -6.17
CA SER A 26 2.32 -3.96 -6.45
C SER A 26 1.47 -4.40 -5.28
N THR A 27 1.85 -5.55 -4.71
CA THR A 27 1.25 -6.19 -3.55
C THR A 27 2.29 -7.09 -2.91
N ARG A 28 1.94 -7.79 -1.84
CA ARG A 28 2.86 -8.69 -1.14
C ARG A 28 3.46 -9.72 -2.11
N GLY A 29 4.78 -9.65 -2.32
CA GLY A 29 5.53 -10.60 -3.14
C GLY A 29 5.34 -10.45 -4.66
N ARG A 30 4.73 -9.36 -5.14
CA ARG A 30 4.56 -9.06 -6.57
C ARG A 30 5.00 -7.64 -6.89
N THR A 31 5.71 -7.47 -7.99
CA THR A 31 6.19 -6.18 -8.49
C THR A 31 5.16 -5.49 -9.39
N LEU A 32 5.32 -4.17 -9.57
CA LEU A 32 4.57 -3.37 -10.53
C LEU A 32 4.68 -3.93 -11.95
N GLN A 33 5.84 -4.47 -12.32
CA GLN A 33 6.09 -5.04 -13.63
C GLN A 33 5.30 -6.34 -13.86
N GLU A 34 5.01 -7.10 -12.81
CA GLU A 34 4.21 -8.33 -12.88
C GLU A 34 2.70 -8.06 -12.98
N GLU A 35 2.18 -7.08 -12.22
CA GLU A 35 0.73 -6.82 -12.12
C GLU A 35 0.26 -5.68 -13.04
N GLY A 36 1.12 -4.73 -13.38
CA GLY A 36 0.82 -3.58 -14.23
C GLY A 36 0.30 -2.33 -13.49
N PHE A 37 0.04 -2.43 -12.19
CA PHE A 37 -0.35 -1.33 -11.30
C PHE A 37 0.00 -1.67 -9.84
N ILE A 38 0.01 -0.69 -8.95
CA ILE A 38 0.19 -0.88 -7.50
C ILE A 38 -1.16 -0.83 -6.79
N HIS A 39 -1.47 -1.88 -6.03
CA HIS A 39 -2.69 -1.95 -5.23
C HIS A 39 -2.61 -0.98 -4.06
N CYS A 40 -3.55 -0.06 -3.98
CA CYS A 40 -3.75 0.80 -2.83
C CYS A 40 -5.10 0.51 -2.18
N SER A 41 -5.36 1.18 -1.07
CA SER A 41 -6.57 1.07 -0.27
C SER A 41 -6.95 2.44 0.25
N LEU A 42 -8.24 2.60 0.55
CA LEU A 42 -8.73 3.66 1.42
C LEU A 42 -8.61 3.22 2.89
N ARG A 43 -8.71 4.18 3.82
CA ARG A 43 -8.50 3.92 5.26
C ARG A 43 -9.42 2.82 5.80
N HIS A 44 -10.68 2.80 5.39
CA HIS A 44 -11.65 1.79 5.84
C HIS A 44 -11.42 0.40 5.24
N GLN A 45 -10.68 0.29 4.13
CA GLN A 45 -10.37 -0.98 3.45
C GLN A 45 -9.18 -1.71 4.08
N LEU A 46 -8.26 -0.97 4.72
CA LEU A 46 -6.99 -1.50 5.23
C LEU A 46 -7.13 -2.75 6.13
N PRO A 47 -8.06 -2.81 7.12
CA PRO A 47 -8.14 -4.00 7.98
C PRO A 47 -8.43 -5.30 7.21
N ALA A 48 -9.31 -5.23 6.21
CA ALA A 48 -9.65 -6.39 5.38
C ALA A 48 -8.47 -6.80 4.48
N VAL A 49 -7.80 -5.82 3.86
CA VAL A 49 -6.61 -6.05 3.02
C VAL A 49 -5.46 -6.63 3.83
N ALA A 50 -5.21 -6.11 5.03
CA ALA A 50 -4.19 -6.62 5.94
C ALA A 50 -4.45 -8.07 6.35
N ALA A 51 -5.70 -8.41 6.70
CA ALA A 51 -6.07 -9.79 7.03
C ALA A 51 -5.88 -10.72 5.82
N MET A 52 -6.27 -10.28 4.62
CA MET A 52 -6.15 -11.07 3.39
C MET A 52 -4.69 -11.34 3.01
N LEU A 53 -3.86 -10.29 2.95
CA LEU A 53 -2.50 -10.37 2.42
C LEU A 53 -1.47 -10.78 3.49
N TYR A 54 -1.66 -10.35 4.74
CA TYR A 54 -0.69 -10.49 5.82
C TYR A 54 -1.22 -11.23 7.05
N GLY A 55 -2.45 -11.75 7.03
CA GLY A 55 -3.02 -12.49 8.17
C GLY A 55 -2.22 -13.73 8.58
N SER A 56 -1.51 -14.36 7.64
CA SER A 56 -0.59 -15.48 7.87
C SER A 56 0.90 -15.08 7.81
N TYR A 57 1.21 -13.78 7.80
CA TYR A 57 2.58 -13.30 7.70
C TYR A 57 3.36 -13.57 8.99
N THR A 58 4.35 -14.45 8.92
CA THR A 58 5.28 -14.78 10.01
C THR A 58 6.70 -14.29 9.74
N GLY A 59 6.88 -13.43 8.74
CA GLY A 59 8.18 -12.85 8.43
C GLY A 59 8.68 -11.91 9.53
N PRO A 60 10.00 -11.67 9.59
CA PRO A 60 10.63 -10.88 10.64
C PRO A 60 10.42 -9.37 10.47
N ASP A 61 9.84 -8.92 9.35
CA ASP A 61 9.75 -7.52 9.01
C ASP A 61 8.56 -6.82 9.69
N GLU A 62 8.73 -5.53 9.96
CA GLU A 62 7.63 -4.68 10.41
C GLU A 62 6.72 -4.38 9.22
N LEU A 63 5.40 -4.36 9.45
CA LEU A 63 4.46 -3.93 8.43
C LEU A 63 4.18 -2.45 8.58
N VAL A 64 4.16 -1.74 7.46
CA VAL A 64 3.94 -0.29 7.42
C VAL A 64 2.90 0.06 6.36
N VAL A 65 2.17 1.14 6.61
CA VAL A 65 1.25 1.74 5.65
C VAL A 65 1.92 2.99 5.08
N LEU A 66 2.16 2.99 3.78
CA LEU A 66 2.57 4.18 3.04
C LEU A 66 1.33 5.05 2.82
N VAL A 67 1.38 6.29 3.30
CA VAL A 67 0.33 7.28 3.08
C VAL A 67 0.74 8.11 1.87
N VAL A 68 0.14 7.81 0.71
CA VAL A 68 0.49 8.40 -0.58
C VAL A 68 -0.43 9.58 -0.88
N ASP A 69 0.19 10.72 -1.19
CA ASP A 69 -0.50 11.90 -1.67
C ASP A 69 -0.73 11.77 -3.19
N ALA A 70 -1.99 11.57 -3.58
CA ALA A 70 -2.36 11.42 -4.98
C ALA A 70 -2.08 12.67 -5.83
N GLU A 71 -2.01 13.86 -5.22
CA GLU A 71 -1.71 15.11 -5.94
C GLU A 71 -0.23 15.19 -6.36
N ARG A 72 0.63 14.32 -5.82
CA ARG A 72 2.07 14.23 -6.12
C ARG A 72 2.42 13.12 -7.11
N LEU A 73 1.41 12.38 -7.59
CA LEU A 73 1.59 11.35 -8.60
C LEU A 73 1.49 11.96 -10.00
N ASP A 74 2.39 11.56 -10.88
CA ASP A 74 2.41 11.89 -12.31
C ASP A 74 1.82 10.76 -13.18
N VAL A 75 1.32 9.71 -12.54
CA VAL A 75 0.74 8.52 -13.17
C VAL A 75 -0.76 8.39 -12.87
N PRO A 76 -1.54 7.70 -13.71
CA PRO A 76 -2.98 7.57 -13.50
C PRO A 76 -3.32 6.79 -12.24
N VAL A 77 -4.32 7.28 -11.50
CA VAL A 77 -5.01 6.53 -10.43
C VAL A 77 -6.38 6.14 -10.93
N ARG A 78 -6.77 4.87 -10.77
CA ARG A 78 -8.12 4.39 -11.10
C ARG A 78 -8.73 3.65 -9.92
N PHE A 79 -10.01 3.86 -9.68
CA PHE A 79 -10.79 3.09 -8.73
C PHE A 79 -11.46 1.97 -9.51
N GLU A 80 -11.16 0.72 -9.14
CA GLU A 80 -11.63 -0.45 -9.87
C GLU A 80 -12.07 -1.53 -8.89
N ALA A 81 -13.22 -2.17 -9.17
CA ALA A 81 -13.72 -3.29 -8.39
C ALA A 81 -13.20 -4.62 -8.96
N MET A 82 -12.90 -5.57 -8.08
CA MET A 82 -12.51 -6.95 -8.47
C MET A 82 -13.65 -7.68 -9.21
N ALA A 83 -14.89 -7.35 -8.90
CA ALA A 83 -16.09 -7.91 -9.54
C ALA A 83 -17.13 -6.82 -9.79
N PRO A 84 -18.01 -6.96 -10.81
CA PRO A 84 -19.08 -6.01 -11.09
C PRO A 84 -19.96 -5.75 -9.86
N GLY A 85 -20.11 -4.48 -9.46
CA GLY A 85 -20.89 -4.07 -8.29
C GLY A 85 -20.19 -4.26 -6.95
N GLY A 86 -18.92 -4.70 -6.95
CA GLY A 86 -18.08 -4.76 -5.76
C GLY A 86 -17.54 -3.41 -5.34
N GLU A 87 -16.88 -3.41 -4.18
CA GLU A 87 -16.14 -2.24 -3.70
C GLU A 87 -14.94 -1.94 -4.61
N GLU A 88 -14.72 -0.66 -4.88
CA GLU A 88 -13.62 -0.19 -5.72
C GLU A 88 -12.37 0.09 -4.88
N PHE A 89 -11.22 -0.33 -5.39
CA PHE A 89 -9.91 -0.10 -4.79
C PHE A 89 -9.09 0.82 -5.69
N PRO A 90 -8.31 1.75 -5.12
CA PRO A 90 -7.41 2.59 -5.90
C PRO A 90 -6.22 1.77 -6.43
N HIS A 91 -5.95 1.89 -7.72
CA HIS A 91 -4.80 1.34 -8.42
C HIS A 91 -3.96 2.46 -9.01
N ILE A 92 -2.66 2.46 -8.71
CA ILE A 92 -1.70 3.42 -9.26
C ILE A 92 -0.98 2.77 -10.44
N TYR A 93 -1.14 3.33 -11.64
CA TYR A 93 -0.61 2.78 -12.90
C TYR A 93 0.82 3.25 -13.18
N GLY A 94 1.71 3.02 -12.23
CA GLY A 94 3.13 3.37 -12.32
C GLY A 94 3.84 3.28 -10.97
N PRO A 95 5.16 3.56 -10.93
CA PRO A 95 5.92 3.57 -9.69
C PRO A 95 5.43 4.70 -8.79
N ILE A 96 5.51 4.51 -7.47
CA ILE A 96 5.23 5.60 -6.51
C ILE A 96 6.55 6.31 -6.23
N PRO A 97 6.71 7.60 -6.57
CA PRO A 97 7.86 8.38 -6.14
C PRO A 97 7.97 8.41 -4.62
N ALA A 98 9.17 8.23 -4.07
CA ALA A 98 9.36 8.23 -2.61
C ALA A 98 8.94 9.56 -1.97
N ASP A 99 8.99 10.67 -2.72
CA ASP A 99 8.53 11.94 -2.23
C ASP A 99 7.00 12.03 -2.17
N ALA A 100 6.26 11.34 -3.05
CA ALA A 100 4.79 11.25 -3.02
C ALA A 100 4.24 10.55 -1.77
N VAL A 101 5.08 9.82 -1.02
CA VAL A 101 4.73 9.26 0.30
C VAL A 101 4.82 10.38 1.35
N ALA A 102 3.67 10.86 1.79
CA ALA A 102 3.54 11.97 2.74
C ALA A 102 3.77 11.54 4.19
N ASP A 103 3.44 10.29 4.53
CA ASP A 103 3.68 9.71 5.86
C ASP A 103 3.84 8.19 5.79
N VAL A 104 4.40 7.60 6.85
CA VAL A 104 4.58 6.16 7.00
C VAL A 104 4.12 5.73 8.38
N GLU A 105 2.99 5.03 8.43
CA GLU A 105 2.40 4.55 9.68
C GLU A 105 2.82 3.11 9.97
N VAL A 106 3.10 2.77 11.22
CA VAL A 106 3.30 1.36 11.62
C VAL A 106 1.95 0.66 11.62
N TRP A 107 1.85 -0.48 10.93
CA TRP A 107 0.66 -1.33 10.99
C TRP A 107 0.75 -2.26 12.20
N ASP A 108 0.11 -1.85 13.29
CA ASP A 108 -0.08 -2.72 14.44
C ASP A 108 -1.14 -3.78 14.08
N ARG A 109 -0.71 -5.05 14.01
CA ARG A 109 -1.58 -6.21 13.74
C ARG A 109 -2.56 -6.51 14.89
N GLY A 110 -2.64 -5.64 15.87
CA GLY A 110 -3.30 -5.87 17.14
C GLY A 110 -2.34 -6.63 18.04
N GLY A 111 -1.42 -5.91 18.68
CA GLY A 111 -1.01 -6.32 20.01
C GLY A 111 -2.28 -6.52 20.83
N ALA A 112 -2.43 -7.69 21.46
CA ALA A 112 -3.24 -7.79 22.65
C ALA A 112 -2.79 -6.63 23.55
N ALA A 113 -3.62 -5.59 23.64
CA ALA A 113 -3.42 -4.54 24.62
C ALA A 113 -3.38 -5.27 25.96
N SER A 114 -2.16 -5.39 26.51
CA SER A 114 -1.97 -5.90 27.85
C SER A 114 -2.72 -4.94 28.77
N ALA A 115 -3.82 -5.42 29.33
CA ALA A 115 -4.50 -4.85 30.48
C ALA A 115 -4.50 -5.90 31.59
#